data_AF-A0A3M2CBL1-F1
#
_entry.id   AF-A0A3M2CBL1-F1
#
_cell.length_a   1.000
_cell.length_b   1.000
_cell.length_c   1.000
_cell.angle_alpha   90.00
_cell.angle_beta   90.00
_cell.angle_gamma   90.00
#
_symmetry.space_group_name_H-M   'P 1'
#
loop_
_entity.id
_entity.type
_entity.pdbx_description
1 polymer ?
#
loop_
_entity_poly.entity_id
_entity_poly.type
_entity_poly.pdbx_seq_one_letter_code
_entity_poly.pdbx_strand_id
1 'polypeptide(L)'
;MDSPALNNPTQRVVIDGFAFPLGVYPVEPCRPRPGYTVDFEPADGGDADSDWEEWPDRYMYDVVVPAPRLPALVRALLARLPARVYPILDILGQDAYREVDPYIAYDPIPIDRFLDAVHRHKAWLFEDGLVGFGAMSDDPFLYVYVDEHKIVTVRAPGEIRDEIEKTLDAFDLSPVEELAGADAAEHEHRGLLTTDGGGPSEEQILEELLVSWRLQLNIDHERNTDDDGRDLGVTAWRCLVRLAGEEGPVYGDVWLRAGCYDEAESLAVSAVAEASGVEPFDGDHPPLVIVADRVTPEAFAASLQEIGAEDPGPPDAPGVVAVR
;
A
#
# COMPACT_ATOMS: atom_id res chain seq x y z
N MET A 1 16.06 -18.06 -1.92
CA MET A 1 16.17 -16.74 -1.29
C MET A 1 15.31 -16.80 -0.06
N ASP A 2 15.93 -16.67 1.11
CA ASP A 2 15.25 -16.71 2.39
C ASP A 2 14.34 -15.50 2.51
N SER A 3 13.10 -15.70 2.98
CA SER A 3 12.17 -14.61 3.27
C SER A 3 12.82 -13.62 4.25
N PRO A 4 12.57 -12.31 4.12
CA PRO A 4 13.09 -11.30 5.06
C PRO A 4 12.91 -11.77 6.49
N ALA A 5 13.99 -11.69 7.29
CA ALA A 5 13.95 -12.05 8.70
C ALA A 5 13.00 -11.07 9.40
N LEU A 6 11.78 -11.52 9.68
CA LEU A 6 10.83 -10.81 10.53
C LEU A 6 11.52 -10.57 11.88
N ASN A 7 11.42 -9.34 12.38
CA ASN A 7 11.87 -9.03 13.73
C ASN A 7 11.14 -9.96 14.72
N ASN A 8 11.80 -10.32 15.82
CA ASN A 8 11.31 -11.25 16.83
C ASN A 8 9.86 -10.91 17.27
N PRO A 9 8.81 -11.62 16.80
CA PRO A 9 7.44 -11.22 17.04
C PRO A 9 6.98 -12.03 18.24
N THR A 10 7.37 -11.65 19.45
CA THR A 10 7.52 -12.74 20.43
C THR A 10 6.23 -13.44 20.80
N GLN A 11 5.04 -12.91 20.48
CA GLN A 11 3.85 -13.74 20.52
C GLN A 11 2.73 -13.27 19.60
N ARG A 12 2.30 -14.16 18.70
CA ARG A 12 1.02 -14.02 18.00
C ARG A 12 -0.10 -13.98 19.04
N VAL A 13 -0.96 -12.97 18.96
CA VAL A 13 -2.15 -12.86 19.81
C VAL A 13 -3.16 -13.91 19.36
N VAL A 14 -3.66 -14.68 20.32
CA VAL A 14 -4.67 -15.71 20.09
C VAL A 14 -5.82 -15.52 21.07
N ILE A 15 -7.03 -15.33 20.55
CA ILE A 15 -8.27 -15.17 21.32
C ILE A 15 -9.25 -16.25 20.86
N ASP A 16 -9.74 -17.08 21.79
CA ASP A 16 -10.68 -18.17 21.50
C ASP A 16 -10.25 -19.09 20.34
N GLY A 17 -8.94 -19.29 20.18
CA GLY A 17 -8.35 -20.12 19.11
C GLY A 17 -8.17 -19.42 17.77
N PHE A 18 -8.62 -18.16 17.64
CA PHE A 18 -8.36 -17.31 16.49
C PHE A 18 -6.99 -16.65 16.64
N ALA A 19 -6.11 -16.86 15.66
CA ALA A 19 -4.78 -16.29 15.65
C ALA A 19 -4.76 -15.04 14.74
N PHE A 20 -4.48 -13.88 15.31
CA PHE A 20 -4.39 -12.61 14.57
C PHE A 20 -3.07 -12.52 13.79
N PRO A 21 -2.99 -11.67 12.75
CA PRO A 21 -1.73 -11.27 12.14
C PRO A 21 -0.73 -10.72 13.18
N LEU A 22 0.56 -10.75 12.87
CA LEU A 22 1.58 -10.27 13.82
C LEU A 22 1.56 -8.75 14.01
N GLY A 23 1.25 -8.01 12.95
CA GLY A 23 1.27 -6.55 12.89
C GLY A 23 -0.08 -5.89 13.15
N VAL A 24 -1.17 -6.65 13.24
CA VAL A 24 -2.49 -6.09 13.58
C VAL A 24 -3.28 -7.03 14.48
N TYR A 25 -3.71 -6.51 15.63
CA TYR A 25 -4.48 -7.27 16.63
C TYR A 25 -5.23 -6.33 17.58
N PRO A 26 -6.33 -6.80 18.19
CA PRO A 26 -7.12 -6.00 19.13
C PRO A 26 -6.40 -5.81 20.47
N VAL A 27 -6.46 -4.60 21.02
CA VAL A 27 -5.99 -4.27 22.38
C VAL A 27 -7.12 -4.29 23.41
N GLU A 28 -8.37 -4.23 22.95
CA GLU A 28 -9.55 -4.42 23.77
C GLU A 28 -10.19 -5.82 23.59
N PRO A 29 -11.01 -6.28 24.55
CA PRO A 29 -11.68 -7.57 24.43
C PRO A 29 -12.59 -7.65 23.21
N CYS A 30 -12.27 -8.53 22.28
CA CYS A 30 -13.12 -8.87 21.14
C CYS A 30 -13.45 -10.37 21.14
N ARG A 31 -14.42 -10.76 20.29
CA ARG A 31 -14.75 -12.17 20.03
C ARG A 31 -14.63 -12.43 18.53
N PRO A 32 -13.43 -12.78 18.05
CA PRO A 32 -13.20 -12.91 16.63
C PRO A 32 -14.05 -14.04 16.06
N ARG A 33 -14.54 -13.84 14.84
CA ARG A 33 -15.46 -14.75 14.18
C ARG A 33 -15.02 -14.96 12.73
N PRO A 34 -14.41 -16.10 12.40
CA PRO A 34 -14.19 -16.48 11.01
C PRO A 34 -15.52 -16.61 10.28
N GLY A 35 -15.57 -16.14 9.05
CA GLY A 35 -16.77 -16.14 8.22
C GLY A 35 -16.65 -15.13 7.10
N TYR A 36 -17.76 -14.91 6.42
CA TYR A 36 -17.86 -13.85 5.41
C TYR A 36 -19.20 -13.12 5.48
N THR A 37 -19.21 -11.84 5.12
CA THR A 37 -20.43 -11.11 4.76
C THR A 37 -20.57 -11.10 3.24
N VAL A 38 -21.77 -10.82 2.75
CA VAL A 38 -22.00 -10.63 1.32
C VAL A 38 -23.04 -9.54 1.10
N ASP A 39 -22.64 -8.53 0.34
CA ASP A 39 -23.50 -7.41 -0.04
C ASP A 39 -23.57 -7.30 -1.57
N PHE A 40 -24.69 -6.80 -2.08
CA PHE A 40 -24.85 -6.51 -3.50
C PHE A 40 -24.65 -5.02 -3.73
N GLU A 41 -23.75 -4.68 -4.65
CA GLU A 41 -23.46 -3.31 -5.07
C GLU A 41 -23.95 -3.13 -6.52
N PRO A 42 -24.91 -2.23 -6.78
CA PRO A 42 -25.36 -1.96 -8.14
C PRO A 42 -24.27 -1.23 -8.94
N ALA A 43 -24.31 -1.38 -10.25
CA ALA A 43 -23.43 -0.64 -11.16
C ALA A 43 -23.55 0.89 -10.94
N ASP A 44 -22.42 1.59 -11.01
CA ASP A 44 -22.31 3.04 -10.77
C ASP A 44 -22.15 3.87 -12.07
N GLY A 45 -22.10 3.23 -13.24
CA GLY A 45 -22.13 3.89 -14.54
C GLY A 45 -23.47 4.59 -14.83
N GLY A 46 -23.47 5.93 -14.88
CA GLY A 46 -24.71 6.69 -15.10
C GLY A 46 -24.56 8.22 -15.24
N ASP A 47 -23.49 8.81 -14.72
CA ASP A 47 -23.25 10.25 -14.87
C ASP A 47 -22.27 10.50 -16.02
N ALA A 48 -22.77 11.11 -17.10
CA ALA A 48 -22.03 11.40 -18.34
C ALA A 48 -20.83 12.36 -18.18
N ASP A 49 -20.60 12.88 -16.97
CA ASP A 49 -19.51 13.77 -16.59
C ASP A 49 -18.53 13.11 -15.59
N SER A 50 -18.67 11.81 -15.32
CA SER A 50 -17.77 11.07 -14.43
C SER A 50 -16.58 10.49 -15.22
N ASP A 51 -15.40 11.08 -15.06
CA ASP A 51 -14.12 10.54 -15.55
C ASP A 51 -13.64 9.31 -14.73
N TRP A 52 -14.45 8.81 -13.80
CA TRP A 52 -14.14 7.67 -12.93
C TRP A 52 -14.47 6.32 -13.58
N GLU A 53 -13.72 5.29 -13.18
CA GLU A 53 -13.91 3.91 -13.64
C GLU A 53 -15.30 3.38 -13.25
N GLU A 54 -16.10 3.00 -14.24
CA GLU A 54 -17.44 2.43 -14.03
C GLU A 54 -17.35 0.97 -13.62
N TRP A 55 -17.92 0.62 -12.47
CA TRP A 55 -17.94 -0.74 -11.95
C TRP A 55 -19.30 -1.41 -12.25
N PRO A 56 -19.30 -2.71 -12.61
CA PRO A 56 -20.53 -3.43 -12.91
C PRO A 56 -21.32 -3.77 -11.64
N ASP A 57 -22.54 -4.31 -11.84
CA ASP A 57 -23.28 -5.01 -10.80
C ASP A 57 -22.41 -6.13 -10.21
N ARG A 58 -22.27 -6.16 -8.90
CA ARG A 58 -21.32 -7.04 -8.23
C ARG A 58 -21.77 -7.43 -6.83
N TYR A 59 -21.20 -8.52 -6.36
CA TYR A 59 -21.25 -8.93 -4.97
C TYR A 59 -19.91 -8.60 -4.31
N MET A 60 -19.98 -7.95 -3.16
CA MET A 60 -18.84 -7.70 -2.28
C MET A 60 -18.86 -8.72 -1.16
N TYR A 61 -17.77 -9.46 -0.99
CA TYR A 61 -17.55 -10.37 0.12
C TYR A 61 -16.41 -9.84 0.96
N ASP A 62 -16.65 -9.62 2.24
CA ASP A 62 -15.58 -9.42 3.21
C ASP A 62 -15.39 -10.71 3.99
N VAL A 63 -14.14 -11.13 4.15
CA VAL A 63 -13.81 -12.45 4.67
C VAL A 63 -12.77 -12.34 5.77
N VAL A 64 -13.12 -12.88 6.94
CA VAL A 64 -12.21 -12.98 8.09
C VAL A 64 -11.79 -14.43 8.29
N VAL A 65 -10.47 -14.67 8.35
CA VAL A 65 -9.89 -15.96 8.70
C VAL A 65 -8.69 -15.80 9.64
N PRO A 66 -8.37 -16.81 10.47
CA PRO A 66 -7.14 -16.79 11.24
C PRO A 66 -5.92 -16.65 10.33
N ALA A 67 -4.93 -15.84 10.75
CA ALA A 67 -3.72 -15.52 9.96
C ALA A 67 -3.03 -16.75 9.32
N PRO A 68 -2.88 -17.92 10.00
CA PRO A 68 -2.28 -19.09 9.36
C PRO A 68 -3.02 -19.64 8.13
N ARG A 69 -4.31 -19.32 7.96
CA ARG A 69 -5.15 -19.75 6.81
C ARG A 69 -5.18 -18.69 5.71
N LEU A 70 -4.88 -17.43 6.02
CA LEU A 70 -5.03 -16.29 5.13
C LEU A 70 -4.26 -16.45 3.81
N PRO A 71 -2.95 -16.80 3.78
CA PRO A 71 -2.22 -16.94 2.51
C PRO A 71 -2.80 -18.02 1.58
N ALA A 72 -3.32 -19.11 2.16
CA ALA A 72 -3.91 -20.18 1.37
C ALA A 72 -5.26 -19.78 0.77
N LEU A 73 -6.09 -19.07 1.54
CA LEU A 73 -7.36 -18.52 1.07
C LEU A 73 -7.12 -17.53 -0.07
N VAL A 74 -6.26 -16.54 0.16
CA VAL A 74 -5.95 -15.49 -0.82
C VAL A 74 -5.37 -16.10 -2.09
N ARG A 75 -4.48 -17.09 -2.00
CA ARG A 75 -4.00 -17.82 -3.19
C ARG A 75 -5.13 -18.51 -3.96
N ALA A 76 -6.11 -19.11 -3.28
CA ALA A 76 -7.23 -19.78 -3.93
C ALA A 76 -8.15 -18.79 -4.65
N LEU A 77 -8.36 -17.61 -4.08
CA LEU A 77 -9.13 -16.52 -4.68
C LEU A 77 -8.39 -15.89 -5.87
N LEU A 78 -7.11 -15.56 -5.70
CA LEU A 78 -6.25 -15.01 -6.76
C LEU A 78 -6.11 -15.95 -7.96
N ALA A 79 -6.18 -17.27 -7.76
CA ALA A 79 -6.15 -18.25 -8.85
C ALA A 79 -7.36 -18.14 -9.81
N ARG A 80 -8.36 -17.32 -9.48
CA ARG A 80 -9.51 -17.01 -10.34
C ARG A 80 -9.31 -15.79 -11.22
N LEU A 81 -8.31 -14.96 -10.91
CA LEU A 81 -7.96 -13.82 -11.75
C LEU A 81 -7.42 -14.31 -13.10
N PRO A 82 -7.65 -13.53 -14.17
CA PRO A 82 -7.13 -13.86 -15.49
C PRO A 82 -5.60 -13.70 -15.55
N ALA A 83 -5.03 -14.02 -16.72
CA ALA A 83 -3.59 -13.99 -16.93
C ALA A 83 -2.94 -12.60 -16.77
N ARG A 84 -3.75 -11.52 -16.82
CA ARG A 84 -3.29 -10.15 -16.63
C ARG A 84 -4.17 -9.45 -15.62
N VAL A 85 -3.56 -8.68 -14.73
CA VAL A 85 -4.23 -8.04 -13.60
C VAL A 85 -3.65 -6.65 -13.36
N TYR A 86 -4.40 -5.79 -12.69
CA TYR A 86 -3.95 -4.51 -12.14
C TYR A 86 -3.67 -4.72 -10.64
N PRO A 87 -2.39 -4.79 -10.21
CA PRO A 87 -2.07 -4.88 -8.80
C PRO A 87 -2.43 -3.59 -8.07
N ILE A 88 -2.72 -3.76 -6.79
CA ILE A 88 -3.06 -2.71 -5.84
C ILE A 88 -2.17 -2.92 -4.61
N LEU A 89 -1.63 -1.85 -4.07
CA LEU A 89 -0.83 -1.84 -2.86
C LEU A 89 -1.18 -0.58 -2.08
N ASP A 90 -1.61 -0.73 -0.84
CA ASP A 90 -1.88 0.40 0.03
C ASP A 90 -0.88 0.35 1.18
N ILE A 91 -0.29 1.50 1.52
CA ILE A 91 0.67 1.62 2.62
C ILE A 91 0.11 2.62 3.63
N LEU A 92 0.01 2.22 4.89
CA LEU A 92 -0.21 3.18 5.99
C LEU A 92 1.11 3.91 6.22
N GLY A 93 1.27 5.01 5.48
CA GLY A 93 2.50 5.78 5.36
C GLY A 93 2.82 6.62 6.59
N GLN A 94 3.82 7.49 6.45
CA GLN A 94 4.20 8.48 7.48
C GLN A 94 3.74 9.90 7.10
N ASP A 95 2.90 10.02 6.07
CA ASP A 95 2.33 11.29 5.65
C ASP A 95 1.46 11.90 6.77
N ALA A 96 1.70 13.17 7.08
CA ALA A 96 1.04 13.85 8.17
C ALA A 96 -0.42 14.23 7.90
N TYR A 97 -0.88 14.13 6.64
CA TYR A 97 -2.17 14.64 6.19
C TYR A 97 -2.96 13.61 5.35
N ARG A 98 -2.41 12.41 5.15
CA ARG A 98 -3.04 11.29 4.47
C ARG A 98 -2.76 10.01 5.26
N GLU A 99 -3.80 9.26 5.57
CA GLU A 99 -3.68 8.01 6.33
C GLU A 99 -3.09 6.86 5.50
N VAL A 100 -3.47 6.77 4.23
CA VAL A 100 -3.10 5.66 3.34
C VAL A 100 -2.53 6.18 2.03
N ASP A 101 -1.42 5.61 1.59
CA ASP A 101 -0.84 5.82 0.27
C ASP A 101 -1.33 4.72 -0.68
N PRO A 102 -2.31 5.00 -1.55
CA PRO A 102 -2.82 4.02 -2.48
C PRO A 102 -1.92 3.96 -3.72
N TYR A 103 -1.42 2.78 -4.06
CA TYR A 103 -0.64 2.54 -5.26
C TYR A 103 -1.38 1.58 -6.18
N ILE A 104 -1.58 1.97 -7.44
CA ILE A 104 -2.25 1.14 -8.45
C ILE A 104 -1.43 1.06 -9.73
N ALA A 105 -1.53 -0.06 -10.43
CA ALA A 105 -1.07 -0.15 -11.80
C ALA A 105 -2.18 0.34 -12.74
N TYR A 106 -1.87 1.28 -13.62
CA TYR A 106 -2.79 1.70 -14.70
C TYR A 106 -2.71 0.82 -15.96
N ASP A 107 -1.66 -0.02 -16.05
CA ASP A 107 -1.51 -1.02 -17.10
C ASP A 107 -1.48 -2.42 -16.49
N PRO A 108 -2.23 -3.39 -17.03
CA PRO A 108 -2.29 -4.70 -16.40
C PRO A 108 -0.98 -5.46 -16.65
N ILE A 109 -0.47 -6.17 -15.64
CA ILE A 109 0.74 -6.99 -15.72
C ILE A 109 0.40 -8.48 -15.76
N PRO A 110 1.32 -9.36 -16.22
CA PRO A 110 1.12 -10.81 -16.09
C PRO A 110 0.94 -11.23 -14.63
N ILE A 111 -0.06 -12.07 -14.36
CA ILE A 111 -0.38 -12.56 -13.00
C ILE A 111 0.81 -13.28 -12.34
N ASP A 112 1.65 -13.96 -13.11
CA ASP A 112 2.86 -14.61 -12.57
C ASP A 112 3.82 -13.60 -11.92
N ARG A 113 3.96 -12.39 -12.49
CA ARG A 113 4.79 -11.31 -11.93
C ARG A 113 4.22 -10.81 -10.60
N PHE A 114 2.90 -10.73 -10.51
CA PHE A 114 2.20 -10.40 -9.26
C PHE A 114 2.42 -11.49 -8.20
N LEU A 115 2.12 -12.75 -8.53
CA LEU A 115 2.22 -13.88 -7.61
C LEU A 115 3.65 -14.16 -7.14
N ASP A 116 4.65 -13.95 -8.00
CA ASP A 116 6.07 -14.09 -7.64
C ASP A 116 6.49 -13.07 -6.57
N ALA A 117 6.03 -11.83 -6.66
CA ALA A 117 6.29 -10.82 -5.65
C ALA A 117 5.52 -11.12 -4.35
N VAL A 118 4.24 -11.51 -4.44
CA VAL A 118 3.45 -11.95 -3.27
C VAL A 118 4.14 -13.11 -2.57
N HIS A 119 4.69 -14.08 -3.31
CA HIS A 119 5.39 -15.21 -2.73
C HIS A 119 6.67 -14.80 -1.99
N ARG A 120 7.46 -13.89 -2.57
CA ARG A 120 8.72 -13.41 -2.00
C ARG A 120 8.49 -12.59 -0.73
N HIS A 121 7.48 -11.72 -0.74
CA HIS A 121 7.18 -10.76 0.32
C HIS A 121 6.01 -11.16 1.21
N LYS A 122 5.53 -12.42 1.12
CA LYS A 122 4.37 -12.94 1.87
C LYS A 122 4.42 -12.65 3.37
N ALA A 123 5.60 -12.68 3.98
CA ALA A 123 5.77 -12.48 5.41
C ALA A 123 5.41 -11.05 5.81
N TRP A 124 5.73 -10.07 4.96
CA TRP A 124 5.35 -8.68 5.15
C TRP A 124 3.88 -8.49 4.76
N LEU A 125 3.50 -8.84 3.52
CA LEU A 125 2.16 -8.62 2.98
C LEU A 125 1.01 -9.21 3.83
N PHE A 126 1.18 -10.42 4.38
CA PHE A 126 0.11 -11.11 5.13
C PHE A 126 0.14 -10.87 6.63
N GLU A 127 1.22 -10.32 7.19
CA GLU A 127 1.36 -10.20 8.65
C GLU A 127 1.49 -8.75 9.12
N ASP A 128 2.07 -7.87 8.31
CA ASP A 128 2.39 -6.49 8.69
C ASP A 128 1.14 -5.62 8.72
N GLY A 129 0.93 -4.86 9.79
CA GLY A 129 -0.28 -4.06 9.97
C GLY A 129 -0.30 -2.78 9.13
N LEU A 130 0.75 -2.44 8.41
CA LEU A 130 0.84 -1.17 7.67
C LEU A 130 0.70 -1.32 6.16
N VAL A 131 0.27 -2.50 5.68
CA VAL A 131 0.17 -2.79 4.25
C VAL A 131 -1.12 -3.51 3.91
N GLY A 132 -1.80 -3.02 2.88
CA GLY A 132 -2.83 -3.73 2.15
C GLY A 132 -2.34 -4.06 0.73
N PHE A 133 -2.82 -5.15 0.14
CA PHE A 133 -2.44 -5.53 -1.22
C PHE A 133 -3.49 -6.38 -1.90
N GLY A 134 -3.52 -6.29 -3.22
CA GLY A 134 -4.47 -7.05 -4.00
C GLY A 134 -4.20 -6.96 -5.48
N ALA A 135 -5.15 -7.47 -6.24
CA ALA A 135 -5.18 -7.32 -7.67
C ALA A 135 -6.63 -7.33 -8.15
N MET A 136 -6.86 -6.61 -9.24
CA MET A 136 -8.13 -6.65 -9.95
C MET A 136 -7.96 -6.98 -11.43
N SER A 137 -9.07 -7.30 -12.06
CA SER A 137 -9.25 -7.42 -13.49
C SER A 137 -10.54 -6.71 -13.86
N ASP A 138 -10.54 -6.03 -15.00
CA ASP A 138 -11.69 -5.36 -15.61
C ASP A 138 -12.53 -6.34 -16.46
N ASP A 139 -11.88 -7.23 -17.21
CA ASP A 139 -12.52 -8.24 -18.07
C ASP A 139 -11.86 -9.64 -17.98
N PRO A 140 -12.52 -10.63 -17.35
CA PRO A 140 -13.74 -10.48 -16.55
C PRO A 140 -13.48 -9.65 -15.28
N PHE A 141 -14.51 -8.94 -14.80
CA PHE A 141 -14.40 -8.20 -13.54
C PHE A 141 -14.16 -9.17 -12.38
N LEU A 142 -13.08 -8.95 -11.63
CA LEU A 142 -12.82 -9.61 -10.36
C LEU A 142 -11.81 -8.77 -9.58
N TYR A 143 -12.10 -8.50 -8.33
CA TYR A 143 -11.26 -7.75 -7.41
C TYR A 143 -10.98 -8.64 -6.20
N VAL A 144 -9.71 -8.81 -5.82
CA VAL A 144 -9.31 -9.52 -4.60
C VAL A 144 -8.26 -8.68 -3.89
N TYR A 145 -8.57 -8.29 -2.66
CA TYR A 145 -7.73 -7.39 -1.88
C TYR A 145 -7.68 -7.82 -0.42
N VAL A 146 -6.52 -7.66 0.20
CA VAL A 146 -6.30 -7.87 1.63
C VAL A 146 -5.93 -6.52 2.22
N ASP A 147 -6.75 -6.01 3.12
CA ASP A 147 -6.52 -4.70 3.75
C ASP A 147 -5.46 -4.75 4.87
N GLU A 148 -5.20 -3.62 5.50
CA GLU A 148 -4.30 -3.45 6.64
C GLU A 148 -4.77 -4.21 7.90
N HIS A 149 -6.08 -4.46 8.03
CA HIS A 149 -6.69 -5.31 9.07
C HIS A 149 -6.61 -6.81 8.75
N LYS A 150 -6.13 -7.16 7.56
CA LYS A 150 -6.06 -8.51 6.98
C LYS A 150 -7.42 -9.15 6.76
N ILE A 151 -8.43 -8.35 6.48
CA ILE A 151 -9.72 -8.76 5.94
C ILE A 151 -9.56 -8.90 4.42
N VAL A 152 -10.10 -9.97 3.86
CA VAL A 152 -10.09 -10.19 2.41
C VAL A 152 -11.38 -9.67 1.81
N THR A 153 -11.29 -8.65 0.97
CA THR A 153 -12.42 -8.17 0.16
C THR A 153 -12.35 -8.81 -1.22
N VAL A 154 -13.47 -9.40 -1.66
CA VAL A 154 -13.66 -9.91 -3.01
C VAL A 154 -14.83 -9.18 -3.64
N ARG A 155 -14.63 -8.52 -4.78
CA ARG A 155 -15.75 -8.04 -5.60
C ARG A 155 -15.84 -8.85 -6.89
N ALA A 156 -17.00 -9.40 -7.14
CA ALA A 156 -17.21 -10.37 -8.21
C ALA A 156 -18.60 -10.20 -8.84
N PRO A 157 -18.73 -10.36 -10.17
CA PRO A 157 -20.02 -10.32 -10.82
C PRO A 157 -20.84 -11.58 -10.48
N GLY A 158 -22.14 -11.53 -10.72
CA GLY A 158 -23.07 -12.59 -10.30
C GLY A 158 -22.76 -13.97 -10.89
N GLU A 159 -22.10 -14.04 -12.04
CA GLU A 159 -21.81 -15.28 -12.77
C GLU A 159 -20.80 -16.18 -12.05
N ILE A 160 -19.88 -15.61 -11.27
CA ILE A 160 -18.83 -16.37 -10.57
C ILE A 160 -19.11 -16.54 -9.07
N ARG A 161 -20.26 -16.05 -8.60
CA ARG A 161 -20.69 -16.12 -7.20
C ARG A 161 -20.59 -17.53 -6.61
N ASP A 162 -21.18 -18.51 -7.28
CA ASP A 162 -21.17 -19.91 -6.81
C ASP A 162 -19.75 -20.46 -6.65
N GLU A 163 -18.81 -19.99 -7.47
CA GLU A 163 -17.40 -20.40 -7.39
C GLU A 163 -16.66 -19.74 -6.23
N ILE A 164 -16.97 -18.47 -5.94
CA ILE A 164 -16.45 -17.76 -4.77
C ILE A 164 -16.97 -18.44 -3.50
N GLU A 165 -18.29 -18.60 -3.35
CA GLU A 165 -18.90 -19.23 -2.18
C GLU A 165 -18.40 -20.66 -1.97
N LYS A 166 -18.21 -21.45 -3.05
CA LYS A 166 -17.58 -22.78 -2.96
C LYS A 166 -16.13 -22.74 -2.50
N THR A 167 -15.38 -21.69 -2.87
CA THR A 167 -14.01 -21.49 -2.39
C THR A 167 -14.02 -21.18 -0.90
N LEU A 168 -14.94 -20.32 -0.43
CA LEU A 168 -15.09 -19.99 0.99
C LEU A 168 -15.53 -21.21 1.83
N ASP A 169 -16.48 -22.01 1.32
CA ASP A 169 -16.93 -23.26 1.95
C ASP A 169 -15.79 -24.28 2.11
N ALA A 170 -14.87 -24.37 1.16
CA ALA A 170 -13.68 -25.23 1.27
C ALA A 170 -12.71 -24.80 2.39
N PHE A 171 -12.86 -23.58 2.91
CA PHE A 171 -12.17 -23.07 4.09
C PHE A 171 -13.07 -23.10 5.35
N ASP A 172 -14.17 -23.85 5.33
CA ASP A 172 -15.13 -23.98 6.43
C ASP A 172 -15.72 -22.62 6.84
N LEU A 173 -15.85 -21.69 5.89
CA LEU A 173 -16.41 -20.37 6.13
C LEU A 173 -17.88 -20.37 5.78
N SER A 174 -18.68 -19.82 6.68
CA SER A 174 -20.12 -19.65 6.50
C SER A 174 -20.46 -18.16 6.50
N PRO A 175 -21.57 -17.77 5.86
CA PRO A 175 -22.02 -16.39 5.92
C PRO A 175 -22.40 -16.03 7.35
N VAL A 176 -22.02 -14.82 7.78
CA VAL A 176 -22.34 -14.25 9.09
C VAL A 176 -23.00 -12.89 8.91
N GLU A 177 -23.79 -12.46 9.90
CA GLU A 177 -24.42 -11.13 9.86
C GLU A 177 -23.40 -10.01 10.07
N GLU A 178 -22.37 -10.27 10.86
CA GLU A 178 -21.33 -9.30 11.23
C GLU A 178 -20.01 -10.04 11.39
N LEU A 179 -18.98 -9.50 10.74
CA LEU A 179 -17.60 -9.96 10.85
C LEU A 179 -17.01 -9.50 12.18
N ALA A 180 -16.05 -10.28 12.68
CA ALA A 180 -15.26 -9.84 13.82
C ALA A 180 -13.79 -10.20 13.58
N GLY A 181 -13.05 -9.26 12.99
CA GLY A 181 -11.61 -9.28 12.79
C GLY A 181 -10.86 -8.55 13.92
N ALA A 182 -9.71 -7.97 13.58
CA ALA A 182 -8.97 -7.11 14.50
C ALA A 182 -9.67 -5.76 14.72
N ASP A 183 -10.31 -5.26 13.68
CA ASP A 183 -11.12 -4.04 13.56
C ASP A 183 -12.38 -4.02 14.43
N ALA A 184 -12.83 -5.19 14.91
CA ALA A 184 -14.04 -5.33 15.73
C ALA A 184 -13.91 -4.74 17.15
N ALA A 185 -12.73 -4.23 17.52
CA ALA A 185 -12.44 -3.54 18.77
C ALA A 185 -11.30 -2.53 18.55
N GLU A 186 -10.96 -1.72 19.56
CA GLU A 186 -9.74 -0.93 19.52
C GLU A 186 -8.53 -1.87 19.31
N HIS A 187 -7.67 -1.50 18.37
CA HIS A 187 -6.58 -2.33 17.87
C HIS A 187 -5.35 -1.47 17.53
N GLU A 188 -4.22 -2.14 17.31
CA GLU A 188 -2.97 -1.48 16.94
C GLU A 188 -2.46 -2.02 15.61
N HIS A 189 -1.93 -1.12 14.78
CA HIS A 189 -1.13 -1.43 13.60
C HIS A 189 0.35 -1.28 13.90
N ARG A 190 1.17 -2.22 13.41
CA ARG A 190 2.61 -2.27 13.65
C ARG A 190 3.35 -2.80 12.43
N GLY A 191 4.43 -2.12 12.09
CA GLY A 191 5.44 -2.59 11.15
C GLY A 191 6.28 -3.73 11.73
N LEU A 192 6.59 -4.73 10.92
CA LEU A 192 7.31 -5.95 11.30
C LEU A 192 8.75 -6.01 10.78
N LEU A 193 9.08 -5.19 9.79
CA LEU A 193 10.43 -5.14 9.21
C LEU A 193 11.37 -4.37 10.13
N THR A 194 12.61 -4.85 10.25
CA THR A 194 13.70 -4.11 10.88
C THR A 194 14.92 -4.08 10.00
N THR A 195 15.63 -2.95 10.05
CA THR A 195 16.88 -2.73 9.32
C THR A 195 18.06 -3.50 9.93
N ASP A 196 17.96 -3.92 11.20
CA ASP A 196 19.04 -4.59 11.94
C ASP A 196 19.25 -6.07 11.58
N GLY A 197 18.28 -6.69 10.90
CA GLY A 197 18.27 -8.13 10.57
C GLY A 197 18.98 -8.52 9.28
N GLY A 198 19.51 -7.56 8.52
CA GLY A 198 20.14 -7.78 7.21
C GLY A 198 19.18 -8.20 6.08
N GLY A 199 17.86 -8.22 6.36
CA GLY A 199 16.82 -8.34 5.34
C GLY A 199 16.49 -6.97 4.69
N PRO A 200 15.69 -6.95 3.61
CA PRO A 200 15.27 -5.70 2.99
C PRO A 200 14.44 -4.83 3.95
N SER A 201 14.61 -3.51 3.85
CA SER A 201 13.72 -2.53 4.49
C SER A 201 12.37 -2.47 3.80
N GLU A 202 11.39 -1.83 4.44
CA GLU A 202 10.09 -1.55 3.83
C GLU A 202 10.23 -0.76 2.53
N GLU A 203 11.01 0.33 2.54
CA GLU A 203 11.30 1.15 1.36
C GLU A 203 11.90 0.33 0.20
N GLN A 204 12.75 -0.67 0.50
CA GLN A 204 13.33 -1.56 -0.52
C GLN A 204 12.29 -2.53 -1.10
N ILE A 205 11.39 -3.06 -0.27
CA ILE A 205 10.29 -3.89 -0.75
C ILE A 205 9.32 -3.04 -1.57
N LEU A 206 8.97 -1.84 -1.09
CA LEU A 206 8.12 -0.88 -1.79
C LEU A 206 8.70 -0.55 -3.15
N GLU A 207 9.96 -0.11 -3.25
CA GLU A 207 10.64 0.15 -4.53
C GLU A 207 10.52 -1.04 -5.49
N GLU A 208 10.79 -2.25 -5.00
CA GLU A 208 10.69 -3.45 -5.80
C GLU A 208 9.26 -3.69 -6.31
N LEU A 209 8.25 -3.45 -5.47
CA LEU A 209 6.84 -3.56 -5.85
C LEU A 209 6.43 -2.46 -6.82
N LEU A 210 6.83 -1.20 -6.62
CA LEU A 210 6.56 -0.10 -7.55
C LEU A 210 7.05 -0.45 -8.97
N VAL A 211 8.28 -0.97 -9.08
CA VAL A 211 8.86 -1.37 -10.37
C VAL A 211 8.27 -2.68 -10.90
N SER A 212 8.12 -3.68 -10.04
CA SER A 212 7.66 -5.01 -10.45
C SER A 212 6.18 -5.03 -10.80
N TRP A 213 5.37 -4.24 -10.13
CA TRP A 213 3.94 -4.13 -10.39
C TRP A 213 3.56 -2.97 -11.29
N ARG A 214 4.52 -2.07 -11.61
CA ARG A 214 4.28 -0.83 -12.38
C ARG A 214 3.27 0.07 -11.69
N LEU A 215 3.41 0.18 -10.38
CA LEU A 215 2.50 0.96 -9.57
C LEU A 215 2.84 2.45 -9.65
N GLN A 216 1.81 3.26 -9.49
CA GLN A 216 1.89 4.71 -9.34
C GLN A 216 1.02 5.11 -8.16
N LEU A 217 1.42 6.17 -7.45
CA LEU A 217 0.64 6.73 -6.36
C LEU A 217 -0.67 7.32 -6.92
N ASN A 218 -1.80 6.76 -6.49
CA ASN A 218 -3.14 7.06 -6.98
C ASN A 218 -3.76 8.21 -6.19
N ILE A 219 -3.24 9.42 -6.39
CA ILE A 219 -3.71 10.66 -5.76
C ILE A 219 -3.94 11.75 -6.83
N ASP A 220 -4.48 12.90 -6.45
CA ASP A 220 -4.45 14.09 -7.30
C ASP A 220 -3.03 14.70 -7.25
N HIS A 221 -2.29 14.66 -8.35
CA HIS A 221 -0.89 15.09 -8.39
C HIS A 221 -0.75 16.62 -8.44
N GLU A 222 -1.80 17.32 -8.89
CA GLU A 222 -1.80 18.77 -9.10
C GLU A 222 -2.34 19.53 -7.89
N ARG A 223 -2.97 18.85 -6.92
CA ARG A 223 -3.53 19.44 -5.70
C ARG A 223 -2.87 18.89 -4.45
N ASN A 224 -2.70 19.75 -3.45
CA ASN A 224 -2.25 19.34 -2.12
C ASN A 224 -3.39 19.46 -1.12
N THR A 225 -4.15 18.37 -0.96
CA THR A 225 -5.26 18.30 0.00
C THR A 225 -5.05 17.24 1.06
N ASP A 226 -5.65 17.42 2.24
CA ASP A 226 -5.80 16.35 3.23
C ASP A 226 -6.91 15.35 2.83
N ASP A 227 -7.10 14.30 3.64
CA ASP A 227 -8.16 13.28 3.43
C ASP A 227 -9.59 13.86 3.49
N ASP A 228 -9.76 15.03 4.12
CA ASP A 228 -11.03 15.76 4.15
C ASP A 228 -11.22 16.71 2.94
N GLY A 229 -10.26 16.70 1.99
CA GLY A 229 -10.27 17.53 0.78
C GLY A 229 -9.92 19.00 1.04
N ARG A 230 -9.34 19.36 2.19
CA ARG A 230 -8.92 20.72 2.50
C ARG A 230 -7.58 21.02 1.83
N ASP A 231 -7.53 22.14 1.13
CA ASP A 231 -6.30 22.67 0.53
C ASP A 231 -5.28 23.04 1.63
N LEU A 232 -4.10 22.45 1.55
CA LEU A 232 -2.99 22.62 2.48
C LEU A 232 -2.01 23.71 2.04
N GLY A 233 -2.08 24.15 0.78
CA GLY A 233 -1.08 25.04 0.18
C GLY A 233 0.30 24.39 0.11
N VAL A 234 1.35 25.14 0.46
CA VAL A 234 2.73 24.64 0.48
C VAL A 234 2.99 23.93 1.80
N THR A 235 3.38 22.65 1.73
CA THR A 235 3.78 21.84 2.89
C THR A 235 5.24 21.42 2.79
N ALA A 236 5.78 20.95 3.91
CA ALA A 236 7.09 20.30 3.92
C ALA A 236 6.96 18.83 3.52
N TRP A 237 7.94 18.33 2.79
CA TRP A 237 7.98 16.96 2.27
C TRP A 237 9.33 16.31 2.57
N ARG A 238 9.31 14.99 2.79
CA ARG A 238 10.47 14.12 2.73
C ARG A 238 10.30 13.16 1.56
N CYS A 239 11.22 13.19 0.62
CA CYS A 239 11.18 12.36 -0.57
C CYS A 239 12.40 11.43 -0.62
N LEU A 240 12.18 10.13 -0.80
CA LEU A 240 13.24 9.17 -1.12
C LEU A 240 13.24 8.92 -2.62
N VAL A 241 14.32 9.28 -3.30
CA VAL A 241 14.42 9.20 -4.76
C VAL A 241 15.49 8.20 -5.18
N ARG A 242 15.20 7.44 -6.24
CA ARG A 242 16.16 6.60 -6.97
C ARG A 242 16.36 7.10 -8.39
N LEU A 243 17.61 7.32 -8.76
CA LEU A 243 18.06 7.54 -10.15
C LEU A 243 18.82 6.31 -10.67
N ALA A 244 18.82 6.11 -11.99
CA ALA A 244 19.60 5.07 -12.64
C ALA A 244 21.01 5.58 -12.98
N GLY A 245 22.01 5.24 -12.17
CA GLY A 245 23.42 5.54 -12.45
C GLY A 245 24.12 4.46 -13.27
N GLU A 246 25.29 4.79 -13.84
CA GLU A 246 26.07 3.85 -14.66
C GLU A 246 26.59 2.64 -13.86
N GLU A 247 27.01 2.85 -12.62
CA GLU A 247 27.54 1.80 -11.73
C GLU A 247 26.45 1.12 -10.87
N GLY A 248 25.21 1.59 -10.96
CA GLY A 248 24.08 1.12 -10.15
C GLY A 248 23.10 2.25 -9.79
N PRO A 249 22.02 1.92 -9.08
CA PRO A 249 21.07 2.93 -8.62
C PRO A 249 21.72 3.91 -7.65
N VAL A 250 21.38 5.18 -7.80
CA VAL A 250 21.77 6.25 -6.88
C VAL A 250 20.53 6.67 -6.11
N TYR A 251 20.65 6.76 -4.79
CA TYR A 251 19.57 7.15 -3.90
C TYR A 251 19.87 8.52 -3.29
N GLY A 252 18.82 9.31 -3.06
CA GLY A 252 18.92 10.53 -2.27
C GLY A 252 17.67 10.75 -1.43
N ASP A 253 17.86 11.16 -0.18
CA ASP A 253 16.79 11.59 0.73
C ASP A 253 16.71 13.12 0.68
N VAL A 254 15.55 13.65 0.31
CA VAL A 254 15.35 15.07 0.01
C VAL A 254 14.31 15.67 0.95
N TRP A 255 14.69 16.75 1.62
CA TRP A 255 13.79 17.59 2.38
C TRP A 255 13.48 18.84 1.56
N LEU A 256 12.21 19.08 1.28
CA LEU A 256 11.77 20.18 0.41
C LEU A 256 10.42 20.74 0.86
N ARG A 257 10.03 21.84 0.22
CA ARG A 257 8.68 22.41 0.31
C ARG A 257 8.05 22.43 -1.08
N ALA A 258 6.78 22.06 -1.17
CA ALA A 258 6.04 22.03 -2.42
C ALA A 258 4.54 22.19 -2.18
N GLY A 259 3.85 22.77 -3.16
CA GLY A 259 2.41 23.03 -3.18
C GLY A 259 1.57 21.89 -3.75
N CYS A 260 2.19 20.84 -4.31
CA CYS A 260 1.55 19.62 -4.80
C CYS A 260 2.59 18.50 -4.98
N TYR A 261 2.12 17.29 -5.28
CA TYR A 261 2.99 16.12 -5.49
C TYR A 261 3.88 16.30 -6.72
N ASP A 262 3.36 16.80 -7.85
CA ASP A 262 4.15 17.04 -9.06
C ASP A 262 5.34 17.97 -8.83
N GLU A 263 5.12 19.03 -8.05
CA GLU A 263 6.19 19.96 -7.68
C GLU A 263 7.21 19.30 -6.75
N ALA A 264 6.76 18.49 -5.78
CA ALA A 264 7.63 17.75 -4.87
C ALA A 264 8.50 16.73 -5.64
N GLU A 265 7.91 15.94 -6.52
CA GLU A 265 8.60 14.96 -7.35
C GLU A 265 9.66 15.63 -8.24
N SER A 266 9.28 16.69 -8.95
CA SER A 266 10.19 17.44 -9.83
C SER A 266 11.38 18.04 -9.07
N LEU A 267 11.12 18.67 -7.92
CA LEU A 267 12.15 19.23 -7.05
C LEU A 267 13.07 18.14 -6.50
N ALA A 268 12.52 17.02 -6.03
CA ALA A 268 13.30 15.94 -5.43
C ALA A 268 14.21 15.26 -6.47
N VAL A 269 13.69 14.91 -7.64
CA VAL A 269 14.46 14.31 -8.74
C VAL A 269 15.58 15.23 -9.18
N SER A 270 15.28 16.53 -9.37
CA SER A 270 16.29 17.53 -9.76
C SER A 270 17.38 17.66 -8.71
N ALA A 271 17.03 17.65 -7.42
CA ALA A 271 17.96 17.79 -6.32
C ALA A 271 18.95 16.62 -6.24
N VAL A 272 18.47 15.38 -6.39
CA VAL A 272 19.33 14.19 -6.39
C VAL A 272 20.20 14.14 -7.65
N ALA A 273 19.68 14.55 -8.80
CA ALA A 273 20.44 14.65 -10.04
C ALA A 273 21.61 15.64 -9.91
N GLU A 274 21.35 16.84 -9.39
CA GLU A 274 22.39 17.85 -9.16
C GLU A 274 23.45 17.37 -8.14
N ALA A 275 23.02 16.78 -7.03
CA ALA A 275 23.91 16.31 -5.97
C ALA A 275 24.80 15.14 -6.41
N SER A 276 24.26 14.23 -7.21
CA SER A 276 24.97 13.03 -7.68
C SER A 276 25.72 13.21 -9.00
N GLY A 277 25.35 14.22 -9.80
CA GLY A 277 25.81 14.37 -11.17
C GLY A 277 25.23 13.34 -12.15
N VAL A 278 24.20 12.59 -11.76
CA VAL A 278 23.50 11.63 -12.61
C VAL A 278 22.34 12.33 -13.32
N GLU A 279 22.35 12.30 -14.65
CA GLU A 279 21.25 12.83 -15.46
C GLU A 279 20.01 11.92 -15.36
N PRO A 280 18.83 12.48 -15.05
CA PRO A 280 17.57 11.74 -15.11
C PRO A 280 17.34 11.17 -16.51
N PHE A 281 16.95 9.89 -16.60
CA PHE A 281 16.75 9.21 -17.87
C PHE A 281 15.42 8.47 -17.91
N ASP A 282 14.51 8.91 -18.79
CA ASP A 282 13.15 8.35 -18.93
C ASP A 282 13.08 7.02 -19.72
N GLY A 283 14.17 6.25 -19.77
CA GLY A 283 14.22 4.97 -20.47
C GLY A 283 13.71 3.80 -19.62
N ASP A 284 14.40 2.65 -19.69
CA ASP A 284 13.96 1.42 -19.01
C ASP A 284 13.97 1.54 -17.46
N HIS A 285 14.64 2.55 -16.93
CA HIS A 285 14.75 2.82 -15.49
C HIS A 285 14.56 4.33 -15.23
N PRO A 286 13.30 4.84 -15.34
CA PRO A 286 13.03 6.24 -15.05
C PRO A 286 13.39 6.58 -13.60
N PRO A 287 13.58 7.88 -13.30
CA PRO A 287 13.56 8.36 -11.93
C PRO A 287 12.35 7.81 -11.19
N LEU A 288 12.55 7.40 -9.95
CA LEU A 288 11.48 6.87 -9.12
C LEU A 288 11.51 7.56 -7.77
N VAL A 289 10.40 8.21 -7.42
CA VAL A 289 10.14 8.63 -6.05
C VAL A 289 9.52 7.44 -5.32
N ILE A 290 10.25 6.90 -4.36
CA ILE A 290 9.87 5.70 -3.59
C ILE A 290 8.96 6.11 -2.42
N VAL A 291 9.28 7.24 -1.79
CA VAL A 291 8.53 7.83 -0.68
C VAL A 291 8.36 9.30 -0.97
N ALA A 292 7.17 9.84 -0.68
CA ALA A 292 6.84 11.27 -0.79
C ALA A 292 5.87 11.64 0.33
N ASP A 293 6.39 11.71 1.55
CA ASP A 293 5.57 12.00 2.73
C ASP A 293 5.57 13.50 3.02
N ARG A 294 4.39 14.07 3.20
CA ARG A 294 4.27 15.38 3.86
C ARG A 294 4.56 15.23 5.33
N VAL A 295 5.30 16.18 5.88
CA VAL A 295 5.71 16.16 7.29
C VAL A 295 5.26 17.43 8.00
N THR A 296 4.90 17.30 9.27
CA THR A 296 4.52 18.46 10.09
C THR A 296 5.71 19.42 10.22
N PRO A 297 5.47 20.73 10.43
CA PRO A 297 6.56 21.70 10.63
C PRO A 297 7.54 21.30 11.74
N GLU A 298 7.02 20.73 12.84
CA GLU A 298 7.83 20.25 13.97
C GLU A 298 8.68 19.03 13.58
N ALA A 299 8.11 18.06 12.88
CA ALA A 299 8.83 16.87 12.43
C ALA A 299 9.88 17.21 11.36
N PHE A 300 9.57 18.15 10.45
CA PHE A 300 10.50 18.65 9.44
C PHE A 300 11.71 19.32 10.09
N ALA A 301 11.47 20.25 11.03
CA ALA A 301 12.53 20.93 11.75
C ALA A 301 13.40 19.96 12.57
N ALA A 302 12.79 18.94 13.20
CA ALA A 302 13.53 17.90 13.89
C ALA A 302 14.41 17.09 12.92
N SER A 303 13.86 16.67 11.78
CA SER A 303 14.60 15.91 10.75
C SER A 303 15.80 16.71 10.20
N LEU A 304 15.61 18.00 9.93
CA LEU A 304 16.71 18.88 9.48
C LEU A 304 17.83 18.99 10.53
N GLN A 305 17.47 19.09 11.82
CA GLN A 305 18.45 19.11 12.91
C GLN A 305 19.24 17.80 12.99
N GLU A 306 18.60 16.65 12.81
CA GLU A 306 19.24 15.34 12.84
C GLU A 306 20.28 15.16 11.72
N ILE A 307 20.03 15.73 10.54
CA ILE A 307 20.97 15.70 9.42
C ILE A 307 21.95 16.89 9.41
N GLY A 308 21.85 17.81 10.38
CA GLY A 308 22.71 18.97 10.50
C GLY A 308 22.47 20.06 9.46
N ALA A 309 21.26 20.13 8.90
CA ALA A 309 20.84 21.17 7.96
C ALA A 309 20.18 22.36 8.71
N GLU A 310 20.36 23.57 8.17
CA GLU A 310 19.64 24.77 8.64
C GLU A 310 18.41 25.00 7.77
N ASP A 311 17.28 25.37 8.38
CA ASP A 311 16.07 25.76 7.64
C ASP A 311 16.20 27.21 7.13
N PRO A 312 16.30 27.45 5.81
CA PRO A 312 16.68 28.75 5.27
C PRO A 312 15.60 29.83 5.32
N GLY A 313 14.34 29.55 5.72
CA GLY A 313 13.32 30.60 5.83
C GLY A 313 11.89 30.15 5.51
N PRO A 314 10.97 31.12 5.27
CA PRO A 314 9.55 30.99 5.58
C PRO A 314 8.85 29.85 4.83
N PRO A 315 7.84 29.22 5.47
CA PRO A 315 7.23 27.96 5.03
C PRO A 315 6.50 28.02 3.67
N ASP A 316 6.25 29.22 3.15
CA ASP A 316 5.29 29.43 2.06
C ASP A 316 5.90 29.38 0.65
N ALA A 317 7.22 29.18 0.52
CA ALA A 317 7.89 29.13 -0.77
C ALA A 317 8.36 27.70 -1.11
N PRO A 318 7.98 27.16 -2.29
CA PRO A 318 8.52 25.90 -2.76
C PRO A 318 10.03 25.93 -2.95
N GLY A 319 10.67 24.80 -2.72
CA GLY A 319 12.10 24.63 -2.94
C GLY A 319 12.74 23.54 -2.08
N VAL A 320 13.92 23.12 -2.50
CA VAL A 320 14.74 22.13 -1.80
C VAL A 320 15.43 22.78 -0.60
N VAL A 321 15.38 22.12 0.55
CA VAL A 321 16.01 22.55 1.80
C VAL A 321 17.31 21.76 2.06
N ALA A 322 17.26 20.43 1.90
CA ALA A 322 18.42 19.57 2.10
C ALA A 322 18.34 18.32 1.22
N VAL A 323 19.51 17.76 0.89
CA VAL A 323 19.68 16.47 0.20
C VAL A 323 20.74 15.69 0.96
N ARG A 324 20.51 14.39 1.16
CA ARG A 324 21.44 13.45 1.79
C ARG A 324 21.67 12.22 0.93
#